data_AF-K9RL68-F1
#
_entry.id   AF-K9RL68-F1
#
_cell.length_a   1.000
_cell.length_b   1.000
_cell.length_c   1.000
_cell.angle_alpha   90.00
_cell.angle_beta   90.00
_cell.angle_gamma   90.00
#
_symmetry.space_group_name_H-M   'P 1'
#
loop_
_entity.id
_entity.type
_entity.pdbx_description
1 polymer ?
#
loop_
_entity_poly.entity_id
_entity_poly.type
_entity_poly.pdbx_seq_one_letter_code
_entity_poly.pdbx_strand_id
1 'polypeptide(L)'
;MFESIIKTYKSTNYNFIETANPHDPLASSFQDWVNYYKLKWSIANVLKPNSILEIGVRFGYSAVAFLEAYPSAKYVGIDLDTDFFGGVKGGINWAKKITKPFNTEFIVANTQTMKLFPGDVYDLIHVDGQQDGDGSLHDLELAIKQGKYILMDGYLWTSQNFLAANDFLLKNADLLDWYGVIPGYAGELLIKVSENYLNQTHKLETTASSSLDIRQTYTKDYFTQDCGGFEAYKKNKGKILQDPRIIAVANISGYKKSGRVLDLGCGRGELSYYFASQGFSVTSIDYSKNAIELAQKCFDGDEQLRDNVEFICNDVCSVELSGKYDLAVASDIIEHLNFTEVDRLYQKVSQSLYRNGLFVLHTFPNSWYYKYHYPYRRKIAASVGAYLPPEPRSRYELLMHINEQSPRVLKKQLSKHFEHVCVWFGEPLNPGGSLVQHFTKAEMRASPSLFAIAAHEPINYEQIKNNLHMKILPSISNEEISLIVTKHPQVVDVNSEFMIHLEIGNYSDFVLNSYGDRPVHIAYHWMNQTAEDYIIFDGERTKIIPSLNKSVQKIKYKAKVKALSEKGNYLLRVTLVQEGVRWFDTQSTNLYQDVYIEIQ
;
A
#
# COMPACT_ATOMS: atom_id res chain seq x y z
N MET A 1 18.80 19.52 20.92
CA MET A 1 17.91 19.12 22.05
C MET A 1 18.49 17.95 22.84
N PHE A 2 18.73 16.79 22.22
CA PHE A 2 19.30 15.61 22.90
C PHE A 2 20.60 15.90 23.67
N GLU A 3 21.54 16.65 23.08
CA GLU A 3 22.77 17.07 23.76
C GLU A 3 22.50 17.89 25.02
N SER A 4 21.50 18.78 24.99
CA SER A 4 21.10 19.58 26.14
C SER A 4 20.51 18.71 27.25
N ILE A 5 19.71 17.69 26.90
CA ILE A 5 19.18 16.71 27.85
C ILE A 5 20.31 15.92 28.49
N ILE A 6 21.25 15.39 27.69
CA ILE A 6 22.41 14.63 28.19
C ILE A 6 23.30 15.50 29.09
N LYS A 7 23.53 16.76 28.71
CA LYS A 7 24.30 17.71 29.53
C LYS A 7 23.62 17.96 30.88
N THR A 8 22.32 18.20 30.87
CA THR A 8 21.50 18.44 32.07
C THR A 8 21.49 17.21 32.98
N TYR A 9 21.31 16.03 32.40
CA TYR A 9 21.37 14.73 33.08
C TYR A 9 22.70 14.50 33.80
N LYS A 10 23.82 14.85 33.17
CA LYS A 10 25.15 14.73 33.78
C LYS A 10 25.39 15.71 34.93
N SER A 11 24.72 16.87 34.93
CA SER A 11 24.92 17.92 35.94
C SER A 11 23.92 17.89 37.09
N THR A 12 22.76 17.25 36.94
CA THR A 12 21.72 17.26 37.97
C THR A 12 22.04 16.31 39.13
N ASN A 13 21.67 16.73 40.34
CA ASN A 13 21.72 15.93 41.57
C ASN A 13 20.35 15.38 41.97
N TYR A 14 19.33 15.50 41.09
CA TYR A 14 17.99 14.99 41.36
C TYR A 14 18.00 13.52 41.82
N ASN A 15 17.26 13.22 42.87
CA ASN A 15 17.19 11.88 43.45
C ASN A 15 15.75 11.57 43.91
N PHE A 16 15.04 10.75 43.14
CA PHE A 16 13.64 10.44 43.42
C PHE A 16 13.43 9.70 44.75
N ILE A 17 14.46 9.05 45.32
CA ILE A 17 14.37 8.27 46.56
C ILE A 17 13.84 9.12 47.72
N GLU A 18 14.12 10.43 47.70
CA GLU A 18 13.64 11.38 48.72
C GLU A 18 12.12 11.46 48.81
N THR A 19 11.40 11.09 47.74
CA THR A 19 9.93 11.11 47.67
C THR A 19 9.32 9.71 47.43
N ALA A 20 10.17 8.68 47.33
CA ALA A 20 9.73 7.33 46.99
C ALA A 20 8.92 6.68 48.11
N ASN A 21 8.00 5.77 47.75
CA ASN A 21 7.22 5.04 48.73
C ASN A 21 8.09 3.97 49.42
N PRO A 22 8.27 4.02 50.76
CA PRO A 22 9.07 3.03 51.47
C PRO A 22 8.45 1.62 51.46
N HIS A 23 7.17 1.51 51.12
CA HIS A 23 6.44 0.26 51.01
C HIS A 23 6.25 -0.20 49.56
N ASP A 24 6.94 0.42 48.59
CA ASP A 24 6.95 -0.09 47.22
C ASP A 24 7.53 -1.51 47.20
N PRO A 25 6.84 -2.50 46.61
CA PRO A 25 7.36 -3.86 46.48
C PRO A 25 8.72 -3.95 45.77
N LEU A 26 9.09 -2.91 45.00
CA LEU A 26 10.34 -2.83 44.25
C LEU A 26 11.38 -1.88 44.88
N ALA A 27 11.22 -1.54 46.16
CA ALA A 27 12.13 -0.62 46.87
C ALA A 27 13.62 -1.06 46.83
N SER A 28 13.89 -2.36 46.72
CA SER A 28 15.26 -2.88 46.57
C SER A 28 15.99 -2.39 45.31
N SER A 29 15.24 -2.00 44.26
CA SER A 29 15.77 -1.58 42.97
C SER A 29 15.95 -0.05 42.85
N PHE A 30 15.59 0.71 43.88
CA PHE A 30 15.56 2.17 43.79
C PHE A 30 16.90 2.81 43.43
N GLN A 31 18.02 2.25 43.90
CA GLN A 31 19.34 2.78 43.56
C GLN A 31 19.62 2.68 42.06
N ASP A 32 19.18 1.59 41.40
CA ASP A 32 19.35 1.39 39.96
C ASP A 32 18.47 2.36 39.15
N TRP A 33 17.37 2.84 39.74
CA TRP A 33 16.41 3.73 39.10
C TRP A 33 16.70 5.22 39.28
N VAL A 34 17.69 5.61 40.10
CA VAL A 34 18.03 7.03 40.28
C VAL A 34 18.36 7.69 38.95
N ASN A 35 19.18 7.03 38.13
CA ASN A 35 19.54 7.53 36.80
C ASN A 35 18.33 7.62 35.86
N TYR A 36 17.41 6.67 35.96
CA TYR A 36 16.17 6.68 35.17
C TYR A 36 15.32 7.92 35.45
N TYR A 37 15.05 8.23 36.73
CA TYR A 37 14.25 9.42 37.07
C TYR A 37 15.03 10.74 36.93
N LYS A 38 16.36 10.73 37.06
CA LYS A 38 17.21 11.87 36.67
C LYS A 38 17.04 12.24 35.20
N LEU A 39 16.86 11.25 34.33
CA LEU A 39 16.59 11.50 32.92
C LEU A 39 15.22 12.16 32.73
N LYS A 40 14.15 11.69 33.39
CA LYS A 40 12.82 12.32 33.37
C LYS A 40 12.87 13.80 33.77
N TRP A 41 13.53 14.07 34.90
CA TRP A 41 13.77 15.43 35.38
C TRP A 41 14.50 16.29 34.33
N SER A 42 15.55 15.72 33.71
CA SER A 42 16.36 16.44 32.71
C SER A 42 15.58 16.75 31.43
N ILE A 43 14.72 15.83 30.98
CA ILE A 43 13.83 16.03 29.84
C ILE A 43 12.88 17.19 30.12
N ALA A 44 12.15 17.16 31.24
CA ALA A 44 11.23 18.25 31.60
C ALA A 44 11.95 19.59 31.83
N ASN A 45 13.16 19.58 32.40
CA ASN A 45 13.95 20.80 32.61
C ASN A 45 14.34 21.48 31.29
N VAL A 46 14.68 20.68 30.27
CA VAL A 46 15.03 21.17 28.93
C VAL A 46 13.80 21.57 28.13
N LEU A 47 12.73 20.77 28.16
CA LEU A 47 11.51 21.02 27.41
C LEU A 47 10.64 22.14 28.00
N LYS A 48 10.67 22.31 29.33
CA LYS A 48 9.85 23.26 30.09
C LYS A 48 8.35 23.21 29.74
N PRO A 49 7.71 22.03 29.82
CA PRO A 49 6.32 21.87 29.41
C PRO A 49 5.37 22.56 30.39
N ASN A 50 4.47 23.42 29.89
CA ASN A 50 3.43 24.05 30.73
C ASN A 50 2.26 23.09 31.03
N SER A 51 2.09 22.06 30.21
CA SER A 51 1.10 21.00 30.41
C SER A 51 1.71 19.63 30.17
N ILE A 52 1.48 18.72 31.11
CA ILE A 52 1.99 17.34 31.08
C ILE A 52 0.81 16.38 31.25
N LEU A 53 0.74 15.36 30.42
CA LEU A 53 -0.11 14.19 30.64
C LEU A 53 0.79 12.96 30.81
N GLU A 54 0.50 12.12 31.79
CA GLU A 54 1.21 10.87 32.04
C GLU A 54 0.22 9.71 32.06
N ILE A 55 0.56 8.63 31.36
CA ILE A 55 -0.16 7.36 31.34
C ILE A 55 0.66 6.35 32.14
N GLY A 56 0.04 5.66 33.10
CA GLY A 56 0.72 4.67 33.94
C GLY A 56 1.44 5.27 35.15
N VAL A 57 0.79 6.25 35.80
CA VAL A 57 1.35 7.03 36.92
C VAL A 57 1.94 6.16 38.05
N ARG A 58 1.26 5.06 38.39
CA ARG A 58 1.57 4.21 39.55
C ARG A 58 1.79 5.04 40.82
N PHE A 59 3.02 5.07 41.36
CA PHE A 59 3.37 5.79 42.59
C PHE A 59 3.72 7.28 42.36
N GLY A 60 3.79 7.75 41.11
CA GLY A 60 4.01 9.15 40.76
C GLY A 60 5.47 9.62 40.77
N TYR A 61 6.44 8.72 40.64
CA TYR A 61 7.86 9.08 40.67
C TYR A 61 8.28 9.89 39.42
N SER A 62 7.74 9.55 38.25
CA SER A 62 7.92 10.35 37.02
C SER A 62 7.23 11.72 37.17
N ALA A 63 5.99 11.74 37.68
CA ALA A 63 5.26 12.96 37.99
C ALA A 63 6.08 13.95 38.82
N VAL A 64 6.65 13.51 39.95
CA VAL A 64 7.51 14.36 40.80
C VAL A 64 8.76 14.80 40.06
N ALA A 65 9.42 13.91 39.30
CA ALA A 65 10.60 14.27 38.52
C ALA A 65 10.31 15.38 37.51
N PHE A 66 9.18 15.31 36.81
CA PHE A 66 8.76 16.35 35.88
C PHE A 66 8.40 17.66 36.60
N LEU A 67 7.63 17.57 37.69
CA LEU A 67 7.13 18.73 38.43
C LEU A 67 8.22 19.47 39.20
N GLU A 68 9.23 18.79 39.75
CA GLU A 68 10.38 19.45 40.35
C GLU A 68 11.29 20.12 39.30
N ALA A 69 11.35 19.56 38.09
CA ALA A 69 12.08 20.17 36.99
C ALA A 69 11.42 21.45 36.47
N TYR A 70 10.08 21.50 36.49
CA TYR A 70 9.29 22.65 36.04
C TYR A 70 7.98 22.82 36.86
N PRO A 71 8.04 23.43 38.07
CA PRO A 71 6.93 23.45 39.03
C PRO A 71 5.63 24.14 38.59
N SER A 72 5.68 24.98 37.55
CA SER A 72 4.51 25.68 37.03
C SER A 72 3.65 24.83 36.09
N ALA A 73 4.10 23.63 35.71
CA ALA A 73 3.34 22.77 34.81
C ALA A 73 1.99 22.35 35.43
N LYS A 74 0.94 22.33 34.61
CA LYS A 74 -0.29 21.58 34.91
C LYS A 74 -0.04 20.11 34.56
N TYR A 75 -0.24 19.21 35.50
CA TYR A 75 -0.04 17.78 35.31
C TYR A 75 -1.36 17.01 35.39
N VAL A 76 -1.59 16.10 34.46
CA VAL A 76 -2.74 15.18 34.44
C VAL A 76 -2.22 13.74 34.39
N GLY A 77 -2.45 12.96 35.43
CA GLY A 77 -2.05 11.56 35.50
C GLY A 77 -3.23 10.61 35.27
N ILE A 78 -3.08 9.64 34.36
CA ILE A 78 -4.06 8.58 34.11
C ILE A 78 -3.48 7.24 34.54
N ASP A 79 -4.21 6.49 35.35
CA ASP A 79 -3.81 5.14 35.78
C ASP A 79 -5.00 4.19 35.81
N LEU A 80 -4.78 2.91 35.51
CA LEU A 80 -5.81 1.88 35.60
C LEU A 80 -6.09 1.45 37.06
N ASP A 81 -5.21 1.82 37.99
CA ASP A 81 -5.20 1.49 39.42
C ASP A 81 -5.37 -0.02 39.68
N THR A 82 -4.50 -0.80 39.05
CA THR A 82 -4.56 -2.26 39.05
C THR A 82 -3.20 -2.90 39.33
N ASP A 83 -3.20 -4.18 39.68
CA ASP A 83 -1.98 -4.99 39.90
C ASP A 83 -1.48 -5.68 38.61
N PHE A 84 -2.15 -5.47 37.48
CA PHE A 84 -1.75 -5.99 36.18
C PHE A 84 -0.75 -5.06 35.47
N PHE A 85 0.00 -5.61 34.51
CA PHE A 85 0.95 -4.86 33.65
C PHE A 85 2.00 -4.04 34.41
N GLY A 86 2.39 -4.47 35.61
CA GLY A 86 3.38 -3.77 36.44
C GLY A 86 2.82 -2.63 37.29
N GLY A 87 1.50 -2.45 37.31
CA GLY A 87 0.79 -1.53 38.21
C GLY A 87 0.76 -2.03 39.66
N VAL A 88 0.35 -1.14 40.56
CA VAL A 88 0.07 -1.47 41.97
C VAL A 88 -1.23 -0.78 42.36
N LYS A 89 -2.24 -1.56 42.75
CA LYS A 89 -3.52 -1.03 43.19
C LYS A 89 -3.35 -0.14 44.42
N GLY A 90 -3.91 1.06 44.34
CA GLY A 90 -3.77 2.11 45.34
C GLY A 90 -2.48 2.93 45.23
N GLY A 91 -1.58 2.61 44.30
CA GLY A 91 -0.33 3.35 44.07
C GLY A 91 -0.57 4.83 43.78
N ILE A 92 -1.65 5.13 43.03
CA ILE A 92 -2.04 6.49 42.67
C ILE A 92 -2.32 7.38 43.89
N ASN A 93 -2.65 6.80 45.05
CA ASN A 93 -2.84 7.56 46.29
C ASN A 93 -1.51 8.11 46.82
N TRP A 94 -0.41 7.38 46.61
CA TRP A 94 0.92 7.90 46.93
C TRP A 94 1.30 9.03 45.99
N ALA A 95 1.03 8.88 44.68
CA ALA A 95 1.25 9.93 43.70
C ALA A 95 0.56 11.24 44.12
N LYS A 96 -0.74 11.18 44.46
CA LYS A 96 -1.52 12.32 44.99
C LYS A 96 -0.89 12.95 46.24
N LYS A 97 -0.29 12.14 47.12
CA LYS A 97 0.34 12.62 48.36
C LYS A 97 1.61 13.39 48.05
N ILE A 98 2.50 12.84 47.21
CA ILE A 98 3.82 13.42 46.95
C ILE A 98 3.75 14.61 45.99
N THR A 99 2.74 14.69 45.13
CA THR A 99 2.54 15.83 44.22
C THR A 99 1.64 16.94 44.77
N LYS A 100 1.19 16.85 46.03
CA LYS A 100 0.29 17.83 46.66
C LYS A 100 0.72 19.31 46.53
N PRO A 101 2.01 19.67 46.54
CA PRO A 101 2.43 21.06 46.35
C PRO A 101 2.23 21.61 44.93
N PHE A 102 1.92 20.76 43.94
CA PHE A 102 1.86 21.11 42.53
C PHE A 102 0.43 21.12 41.98
N ASN A 103 0.26 21.63 40.76
CA ASN A 103 -1.02 21.64 40.05
C ASN A 103 -1.27 20.29 39.35
N THR A 104 -1.82 19.32 40.10
CA THR A 104 -2.04 17.96 39.61
C THR A 104 -3.51 17.54 39.61
N GLU A 105 -3.92 16.85 38.55
CA GLU A 105 -5.18 16.12 38.42
C GLU A 105 -4.89 14.63 38.18
N PHE A 106 -5.68 13.72 38.75
CA PHE A 106 -5.50 12.27 38.59
C PHE A 106 -6.81 11.59 38.22
N ILE A 107 -6.77 10.74 37.20
CA ILE A 107 -7.91 10.05 36.61
C ILE A 107 -7.65 8.54 36.69
N VAL A 108 -8.58 7.81 37.31
CA VAL A 108 -8.53 6.34 37.30
C VAL A 108 -9.35 5.84 36.12
N ALA A 109 -8.68 5.40 35.05
CA ALA A 109 -9.31 4.98 33.81
C ALA A 109 -8.43 4.06 32.97
N ASN A 110 -9.07 3.30 32.07
CA ASN A 110 -8.38 2.48 31.08
C ASN A 110 -8.15 3.26 29.78
N THR A 111 -6.90 3.60 29.46
CA THR A 111 -6.56 4.29 28.19
C THR A 111 -6.86 3.43 26.97
N GLN A 112 -6.83 2.10 27.11
CA GLN A 112 -7.10 1.13 26.04
C GLN A 112 -8.56 1.16 25.54
N THR A 113 -9.45 1.86 26.24
CA THR A 113 -10.84 2.10 25.80
C THR A 113 -11.10 3.55 25.38
N MET A 114 -10.09 4.43 25.46
CA MET A 114 -10.22 5.83 25.11
C MET A 114 -10.06 6.05 23.60
N LYS A 115 -10.69 7.12 23.10
CA LYS A 115 -10.49 7.62 21.73
C LYS A 115 -9.59 8.85 21.65
N LEU A 116 -9.55 9.61 22.75
CA LEU A 116 -8.75 10.80 23.00
C LEU A 116 -8.47 10.87 24.50
N PHE A 117 -7.37 11.52 24.86
CA PHE A 117 -7.08 11.90 26.23
C PHE A 117 -7.92 13.12 26.66
N PRO A 118 -8.16 13.31 27.97
CA PRO A 118 -8.80 14.52 28.48
C PRO A 118 -8.01 15.78 28.09
N GLY A 119 -8.69 16.92 27.95
CA GLY A 119 -8.04 18.19 27.58
C GLY A 119 -7.77 18.35 26.09
N ASP A 120 -7.08 19.43 25.74
CA ASP A 120 -6.71 19.75 24.34
C ASP A 120 -5.31 19.21 24.02
N VAL A 121 -4.35 20.09 23.72
CA VAL A 121 -2.96 19.77 23.42
C VAL A 121 -2.09 19.95 24.67
N TYR A 122 -1.29 18.93 24.97
CA TYR A 122 -0.25 18.90 25.99
C TYR A 122 1.11 19.26 25.41
N ASP A 123 1.92 19.99 26.18
CA ASP A 123 3.31 20.23 25.81
C ASP A 123 4.12 18.92 25.88
N LEU A 124 3.85 18.05 26.86
CA LEU A 124 4.46 16.73 26.98
C LEU A 124 3.41 15.65 27.30
N ILE A 125 3.39 14.57 26.54
CA ILE A 125 2.68 13.34 26.89
C ILE A 125 3.72 12.25 27.19
N HIS A 126 3.64 11.66 28.37
CA HIS A 126 4.49 10.56 28.82
C HIS A 126 3.70 9.25 28.79
N VAL A 127 4.14 8.31 27.96
CA VAL A 127 3.53 6.99 27.73
C VAL A 127 4.33 5.95 28.52
N ASP A 128 3.85 5.59 29.70
CA ASP A 128 4.43 4.57 30.60
C ASP A 128 3.35 3.58 31.09
N GLY A 129 2.39 3.27 30.21
CA GLY A 129 1.24 2.41 30.48
C GLY A 129 1.51 0.92 30.22
N GLN A 130 0.63 0.28 29.45
CA GLN A 130 0.71 -1.15 29.15
C GLN A 130 1.80 -1.46 28.12
N GLN A 131 2.90 -2.11 28.55
CA GLN A 131 4.09 -2.37 27.73
C GLN A 131 4.10 -3.75 27.04
N ASP A 132 3.05 -4.12 26.33
CA ASP A 132 2.92 -5.42 25.62
C ASP A 132 2.96 -5.31 24.07
N GLY A 133 3.42 -4.18 23.55
CA GLY A 133 3.44 -3.86 22.12
C GLY A 133 2.12 -3.22 21.65
N ASP A 134 1.02 -3.98 21.68
CA ASP A 134 -0.30 -3.49 21.20
C ASP A 134 -0.83 -2.35 22.09
N GLY A 135 -0.68 -2.45 23.41
CA GLY A 135 -1.07 -1.38 24.35
C GLY A 135 -0.24 -0.11 24.20
N SER A 136 1.08 -0.27 24.03
CA SER A 136 2.02 0.83 23.73
C SER A 136 1.66 1.53 22.43
N LEU A 137 1.32 0.77 21.37
CA LEU A 137 0.92 1.34 20.09
C LEU A 137 -0.35 2.18 20.24
N HIS A 138 -1.37 1.64 20.92
CA HIS A 138 -2.63 2.36 21.15
C HIS A 138 -2.41 3.68 21.89
N ASP A 139 -1.60 3.67 22.96
CA ASP A 139 -1.30 4.90 23.71
C ASP A 139 -0.49 5.92 22.87
N LEU A 140 0.43 5.47 22.00
CA LEU A 140 1.11 6.34 21.03
C LEU A 140 0.15 6.95 20.00
N GLU A 141 -0.81 6.18 19.49
CA GLU A 141 -1.84 6.63 18.55
C GLU A 141 -2.79 7.66 19.16
N LEU A 142 -3.03 7.60 20.48
CA LEU A 142 -3.70 8.65 21.21
C LEU A 142 -2.79 9.86 21.42
N ALA A 143 -1.53 9.63 21.82
CA ALA A 143 -0.59 10.68 22.16
C ALA A 143 -0.24 11.60 20.98
N ILE A 144 -0.13 11.07 19.76
CA ILE A 144 0.17 11.89 18.57
C ILE A 144 -0.88 12.96 18.29
N LYS A 145 -2.14 12.72 18.67
CA LYS A 145 -3.25 13.65 18.43
C LYS A 145 -3.19 14.88 19.33
N GLN A 146 -2.55 14.77 20.50
CA GLN A 146 -2.64 15.76 21.58
C GLN A 146 -1.29 16.13 22.20
N GLY A 147 -0.16 15.56 21.77
CA GLY A 147 1.16 15.82 22.38
C GLY A 147 2.11 16.58 21.46
N LYS A 148 2.62 17.74 21.88
CA LYS A 148 3.73 18.41 21.16
C LYS A 148 5.02 17.59 21.23
N TYR A 149 5.30 17.06 22.41
CA TYR A 149 6.33 16.06 22.66
C TYR A 149 5.67 14.80 23.22
N ILE A 150 6.13 13.64 22.74
CA ILE A 150 5.74 12.34 23.29
C ILE A 150 7.00 11.67 23.80
N LEU A 151 6.99 11.29 25.08
CA LEU A 151 8.03 10.49 25.70
C LEU A 151 7.47 9.11 25.94
N MET A 152 7.99 8.09 25.27
CA MET A 152 7.60 6.69 25.48
C MET A 152 8.68 5.95 26.26
N ASP A 153 8.23 5.22 27.27
CA ASP A 153 9.08 4.35 28.07
C ASP A 153 9.08 2.92 27.55
N GLY A 154 10.17 2.22 27.84
CA GLY A 154 10.34 0.83 27.45
C GLY A 154 10.44 0.61 25.94
N TYR A 155 11.01 1.58 25.20
CA TYR A 155 11.20 1.45 23.74
C TYR A 155 12.07 0.23 23.37
N LEU A 156 13.09 -0.06 24.18
CA LEU A 156 13.98 -1.20 24.04
C LEU A 156 13.66 -2.33 25.05
N TRP A 157 12.52 -2.27 25.74
CA TRP A 157 12.19 -3.22 26.82
C TRP A 157 11.88 -4.62 26.30
N THR A 158 11.05 -4.72 25.26
CA THR A 158 10.69 -5.98 24.61
C THR A 158 10.76 -5.83 23.10
N SER A 159 10.99 -6.95 22.40
CA SER A 159 10.93 -6.97 20.93
C SER A 159 9.56 -6.49 20.41
N GLN A 160 8.48 -6.78 21.13
CA GLN A 160 7.12 -6.37 20.78
C GLN A 160 6.94 -4.85 20.89
N ASN A 161 7.40 -4.24 21.99
CA ASN A 161 7.38 -2.78 22.15
C ASN A 161 8.22 -2.09 21.08
N PHE A 162 9.43 -2.58 20.83
CA PHE A 162 10.31 -2.03 19.81
C PHE A 162 9.68 -2.08 18.42
N LEU A 163 9.11 -3.23 18.03
CA LEU A 163 8.45 -3.40 16.74
C LEU A 163 7.20 -2.53 16.59
N ALA A 164 6.37 -2.45 17.63
CA ALA A 164 5.16 -1.61 17.65
C ALA A 164 5.48 -0.12 17.56
N ALA A 165 6.43 0.36 18.36
CA ALA A 165 6.87 1.75 18.32
C ALA A 165 7.53 2.09 16.97
N ASN A 166 8.33 1.18 16.39
CA ASN A 166 8.93 1.41 15.09
C ASN A 166 7.90 1.43 13.95
N ASP A 167 6.90 0.55 13.98
CA ASP A 167 5.77 0.57 13.04
C ASP A 167 5.00 1.90 13.12
N PHE A 168 4.74 2.39 14.34
CA PHE A 168 4.15 3.71 14.59
C PHE A 168 4.99 4.84 13.96
N LEU A 169 6.30 4.85 14.19
CA LEU A 169 7.19 5.90 13.68
C LEU A 169 7.22 5.92 12.15
N LEU A 170 7.29 4.74 11.51
CA LEU A 170 7.32 4.64 10.05
C LEU A 170 6.00 5.12 9.41
N LYS A 171 4.86 4.77 9.99
CA LYS A 171 3.53 5.15 9.46
C LYS A 171 3.19 6.62 9.64
N ASN A 172 3.75 7.25 10.67
CA ASN A 172 3.47 8.64 11.01
C ASN A 172 4.62 9.58 10.68
N ALA A 173 5.64 9.14 9.93
CA ALA A 173 6.86 9.90 9.69
C ALA A 173 6.63 11.32 9.15
N ASP A 174 5.59 11.54 8.33
CA ASP A 174 5.24 12.85 7.79
C ASP A 174 4.49 13.77 8.78
N LEU A 175 4.05 13.24 9.92
CA LEU A 175 3.43 13.97 11.02
C LEU A 175 4.42 14.35 12.12
N LEU A 176 5.67 13.89 12.03
CA LEU A 176 6.70 14.10 13.03
C LEU A 176 7.74 15.09 12.49
N ASP A 177 8.12 16.08 13.31
CA ASP A 177 9.26 16.93 12.96
C ASP A 177 10.58 16.16 13.13
N TRP A 178 10.65 15.32 14.17
CA TRP A 178 11.75 14.38 14.44
C TRP A 178 11.40 13.43 15.58
N TYR A 179 12.17 12.35 15.72
CA TYR A 179 12.18 11.48 16.89
C TYR A 179 13.61 11.02 17.19
N GLY A 180 13.87 10.57 18.41
CA GLY A 180 15.16 10.01 18.78
C GLY A 180 15.12 9.23 20.08
N VAL A 181 16.04 8.27 20.19
CA VAL A 181 16.14 7.39 21.34
C VAL A 181 17.22 7.93 22.28
N ILE A 182 16.86 8.11 23.55
CA ILE A 182 17.81 8.39 24.61
C ILE A 182 18.23 7.03 25.20
N PRO A 183 19.53 6.70 25.23
CA PRO A 183 19.98 5.47 25.86
C PRO A 183 19.73 5.53 27.38
N GLY A 184 19.01 4.54 27.89
CA GLY A 184 18.63 4.41 29.30
C GLY A 184 18.34 2.96 29.67
N TYR A 185 17.80 2.74 30.87
CA TYR A 185 17.54 1.40 31.42
C TYR A 185 16.71 0.51 30.47
N ALA A 186 15.70 1.10 29.83
CA ALA A 186 14.85 0.41 28.85
C ALA A 186 14.72 1.18 27.53
N GLY A 187 15.55 2.21 27.32
CA GLY A 187 15.49 3.14 26.20
C GLY A 187 14.25 4.04 26.21
N GLU A 188 14.45 5.35 26.14
CA GLU A 188 13.38 6.34 26.13
C GLU A 188 13.25 6.94 24.72
N LEU A 189 12.09 6.76 24.09
CA LEU A 189 11.82 7.33 22.77
C LEU A 189 11.18 8.70 22.95
N LEU A 190 11.86 9.76 22.48
CA LEU A 190 11.34 11.12 22.47
C LEU A 190 10.95 11.52 21.04
N ILE A 191 9.70 11.94 20.87
CA ILE A 191 9.09 12.30 19.60
C ILE A 191 8.65 13.76 19.64
N LYS A 192 8.95 14.52 18.59
CA LYS A 192 8.36 15.85 18.33
C LYS A 192 7.32 15.72 17.23
N VAL A 193 6.07 16.00 17.57
CA VAL A 193 4.96 16.04 16.62
C VAL A 193 4.92 17.39 15.91
N SER A 194 4.60 17.39 14.63
CA SER A 194 4.52 18.60 13.81
C SER A 194 3.43 19.55 14.31
N GLU A 195 3.78 20.82 14.51
CA GLU A 195 2.80 21.84 14.91
C GLU A 195 1.75 22.08 13.83
N ASN A 196 2.12 21.94 12.55
CA ASN A 196 1.17 22.02 11.45
C ASN A 196 0.08 20.97 11.56
N TYR A 197 0.45 19.74 11.93
CA TYR A 197 -0.49 18.66 12.17
C TYR A 197 -1.38 18.97 13.39
N LEU A 198 -0.80 19.32 14.54
CA LEU A 198 -1.56 19.62 15.76
C LEU A 198 -2.53 20.82 15.61
N ASN A 199 -2.20 21.79 14.76
CA ASN A 199 -3.10 22.91 14.45
C ASN A 199 -4.27 22.49 13.52
N GLN A 200 -4.14 21.35 12.84
CA GLN A 200 -5.14 20.80 11.92
C GLN A 200 -5.94 19.64 12.53
N THR A 201 -5.46 18.97 13.57
CA THR A 201 -6.12 17.81 14.19
C THR A 201 -7.53 18.10 14.66
N HIS A 202 -7.80 19.29 15.20
CA HIS A 202 -9.17 19.73 15.55
C HIS A 202 -10.15 19.78 14.35
N LYS A 203 -9.65 19.75 13.10
CA LYS A 203 -10.46 19.66 11.87
C LYS A 203 -10.56 18.25 11.29
N LEU A 204 -9.67 17.33 11.70
CA LEU A 204 -9.55 15.97 11.17
C LEU A 204 -10.27 14.91 12.04
N GLU A 205 -10.94 15.33 13.13
CA GLU A 205 -11.71 14.43 14.00
C GLU A 205 -12.92 13.76 13.32
N THR A 206 -13.37 14.30 12.19
CA THR A 206 -14.35 13.62 11.36
C THR A 206 -13.64 12.55 10.53
N THR A 207 -13.95 11.28 10.78
CA THR A 207 -13.75 10.23 9.77
C THR A 207 -14.27 10.76 8.46
N ALA A 208 -13.40 10.84 7.44
CA ALA A 208 -13.79 11.39 6.16
C ALA A 208 -15.07 10.72 5.68
N SER A 209 -16.06 11.54 5.36
CA SER A 209 -17.43 11.10 5.08
C SER A 209 -17.77 11.20 3.59
N SER A 210 -16.89 11.83 2.81
CA SER A 210 -17.01 12.05 1.38
C SER A 210 -15.63 12.17 0.71
N SER A 211 -15.60 12.01 -0.61
CA SER A 211 -14.39 12.25 -1.40
C SER A 211 -13.87 13.69 -1.30
N LEU A 212 -14.75 14.66 -1.03
CA LEU A 212 -14.36 16.05 -0.83
C LEU A 212 -13.50 16.24 0.43
N ASP A 213 -13.77 15.48 1.49
CA ASP A 213 -13.04 15.55 2.76
C ASP A 213 -11.59 15.10 2.61
N ILE A 214 -11.34 14.13 1.71
CA ILE A 214 -10.00 13.58 1.44
C ILE A 214 -9.31 14.23 0.24
N ARG A 215 -9.94 15.16 -0.49
CA ARG A 215 -9.37 15.70 -1.72
C ARG A 215 -7.96 16.29 -1.56
N GLN A 216 -7.68 16.90 -0.41
CA GLN A 216 -6.39 17.53 -0.12
C GLN A 216 -5.25 16.52 0.09
N THR A 217 -5.55 15.24 0.32
CA THR A 217 -4.55 14.19 0.54
C THR A 217 -3.89 13.72 -0.76
N TYR A 218 -4.52 13.97 -1.92
CA TYR A 218 -4.03 13.59 -3.25
C TYR A 218 -2.96 14.56 -3.77
N THR A 219 -1.83 14.59 -3.06
CA THR A 219 -0.66 15.39 -3.40
C THR A 219 0.21 14.68 -4.44
N LYS A 220 1.15 15.42 -5.03
CA LYS A 220 2.18 14.83 -5.89
C LYS A 220 3.02 13.79 -5.15
N ASP A 221 3.30 14.01 -3.86
CA ASP A 221 4.06 13.08 -3.03
C ASP A 221 3.30 11.79 -2.80
N TYR A 222 1.99 11.86 -2.52
CA TYR A 222 1.15 10.66 -2.46
C TYR A 222 1.31 9.80 -3.73
N PHE A 223 1.10 10.38 -4.92
CA PHE A 223 1.21 9.64 -6.17
C PHE A 223 2.63 9.11 -6.46
N THR A 224 3.66 9.78 -5.97
CA THR A 224 5.06 9.44 -6.29
C THR A 224 5.80 8.71 -5.18
N GLN A 225 5.21 8.49 -4.00
CA GLN A 225 5.90 7.90 -2.86
C GLN A 225 5.08 6.84 -2.11
N ASP A 226 3.74 6.85 -2.21
CA ASP A 226 2.88 5.97 -1.40
C ASP A 226 1.86 5.20 -2.25
N CYS A 227 1.20 5.88 -3.20
CA CYS A 227 0.23 5.27 -4.10
C CYS A 227 0.85 4.05 -4.81
N GLY A 228 0.28 2.86 -4.60
CA GLY A 228 0.90 1.63 -5.10
C GLY A 228 1.18 1.69 -6.61
N GLY A 229 2.31 1.10 -7.02
CA GLY A 229 2.82 1.19 -8.39
C GLY A 229 3.71 2.42 -8.66
N PHE A 230 3.93 3.31 -7.69
CA PHE A 230 4.73 4.54 -7.90
C PHE A 230 6.17 4.26 -8.36
N GLU A 231 6.82 3.20 -7.90
CA GLU A 231 8.17 2.83 -8.32
C GLU A 231 8.22 2.48 -9.81
N ALA A 232 7.24 1.71 -10.29
CA ALA A 232 7.09 1.40 -11.70
C ALA A 232 6.83 2.66 -12.53
N TYR A 233 6.01 3.58 -12.03
CA TYR A 233 5.78 4.87 -12.67
C TYR A 233 7.07 5.69 -12.75
N LYS A 234 7.84 5.81 -11.66
CA LYS A 234 9.12 6.54 -11.64
C LYS A 234 10.09 6.02 -12.69
N LYS A 235 10.19 4.70 -12.80
CA LYS A 235 11.08 3.98 -13.72
C LYS A 235 10.67 4.13 -15.18
N ASN A 236 9.38 3.96 -15.50
CA ASN A 236 8.90 3.81 -16.88
C ASN A 236 8.05 4.99 -17.37
N LYS A 237 7.84 6.01 -16.53
CA LYS A 237 6.98 7.19 -16.80
C LYS A 237 5.56 6.81 -17.23
N GLY A 238 5.01 5.76 -16.59
CA GLY A 238 3.65 5.26 -16.86
C GLY A 238 3.45 4.57 -18.22
N LYS A 239 4.49 4.46 -19.06
CA LYS A 239 4.38 3.85 -20.41
C LYS A 239 4.33 2.32 -20.42
N ILE A 240 4.64 1.69 -19.29
CA ILE A 240 4.68 0.23 -19.14
C ILE A 240 3.89 -0.15 -17.89
N LEU A 241 2.85 -0.97 -18.06
CA LEU A 241 2.10 -1.52 -16.94
C LEU A 241 2.96 -2.54 -16.19
N GLN A 242 3.25 -2.26 -14.91
CA GLN A 242 3.93 -3.21 -14.01
C GLN A 242 3.19 -3.41 -12.69
N ASP A 243 2.31 -2.47 -12.31
CA ASP A 243 1.42 -2.67 -11.17
C ASP A 243 0.42 -3.80 -11.49
N PRO A 244 0.43 -4.90 -10.72
CA PRO A 244 -0.48 -6.02 -10.94
C PRO A 244 -1.98 -5.64 -10.95
N ARG A 245 -2.39 -4.60 -10.20
CA ARG A 245 -3.79 -4.17 -10.10
C ARG A 245 -4.26 -3.52 -11.40
N ILE A 246 -3.45 -2.60 -11.90
CA ILE A 246 -3.67 -1.92 -13.17
C ILE A 246 -3.66 -2.92 -14.32
N ILE A 247 -2.70 -3.84 -14.31
CA ILE A 247 -2.61 -4.96 -15.25
C ILE A 247 -3.89 -5.81 -15.23
N ALA A 248 -4.41 -6.14 -14.05
CA ALA A 248 -5.63 -6.92 -13.91
C ALA A 248 -6.82 -6.24 -14.59
N VAL A 249 -7.03 -4.93 -14.33
CA VAL A 249 -8.09 -4.14 -14.97
C VAL A 249 -7.91 -4.09 -16.49
N ALA A 250 -6.68 -3.86 -16.97
CA ALA A 250 -6.37 -3.85 -18.40
C ALA A 250 -6.68 -5.19 -19.08
N ASN A 251 -6.37 -6.32 -18.42
CA ASN A 251 -6.65 -7.66 -18.95
C ASN A 251 -8.14 -7.98 -18.98
N ILE A 252 -8.87 -7.68 -17.90
CA ILE A 252 -10.33 -7.85 -17.84
C ILE A 252 -10.99 -7.00 -18.95
N SER A 253 -10.49 -5.79 -19.15
CA SER A 253 -10.94 -4.85 -20.19
C SER A 253 -10.64 -5.29 -21.61
N GLY A 254 -9.72 -6.25 -21.80
CA GLY A 254 -9.40 -6.86 -23.09
C GLY A 254 -10.59 -7.54 -23.78
N TYR A 255 -11.76 -7.62 -23.13
CA TYR A 255 -13.01 -7.96 -23.79
C TYR A 255 -13.38 -7.01 -24.94
N LYS A 256 -13.08 -5.71 -24.80
CA LYS A 256 -13.27 -4.69 -25.85
C LYS A 256 -11.98 -4.51 -26.65
N LYS A 257 -12.10 -4.28 -27.96
CA LYS A 257 -10.94 -4.23 -28.89
C LYS A 257 -10.65 -2.84 -29.48
N SER A 258 -11.67 -2.01 -29.56
CA SER A 258 -11.59 -0.64 -30.07
C SER A 258 -12.79 0.15 -29.54
N GLY A 259 -12.78 1.46 -29.77
CA GLY A 259 -13.88 2.36 -29.41
C GLY A 259 -13.47 3.42 -28.39
N ARG A 260 -14.44 3.86 -27.59
CA ARG A 260 -14.24 4.90 -26.57
C ARG A 260 -14.14 4.32 -25.17
N VAL A 261 -13.12 4.74 -24.42
CA VAL A 261 -12.87 4.34 -23.03
C VAL A 261 -13.06 5.53 -22.09
N LEU A 262 -13.76 5.30 -20.98
CA LEU A 262 -13.84 6.23 -19.86
C LEU A 262 -12.98 5.72 -18.71
N ASP A 263 -11.90 6.42 -18.36
CA ASP A 263 -10.98 6.09 -17.27
C ASP A 263 -11.28 6.96 -16.04
N LEU A 264 -11.97 6.35 -15.06
CA LEU A 264 -12.53 7.02 -13.88
C LEU A 264 -11.54 6.95 -12.71
N GLY A 265 -11.04 8.10 -12.26
CA GLY A 265 -9.95 8.15 -11.28
C GLY A 265 -8.63 7.75 -11.92
N CYS A 266 -8.26 8.40 -13.02
CA CYS A 266 -7.14 7.95 -13.85
C CYS A 266 -5.78 8.00 -13.12
N GLY A 267 -5.68 8.70 -11.98
CA GLY A 267 -4.46 8.76 -11.18
C GLY A 267 -3.28 9.25 -12.01
N ARG A 268 -2.20 8.45 -12.07
CA ARG A 268 -1.00 8.81 -12.84
C ARG A 268 -1.10 8.47 -14.33
N GLY A 269 -2.24 7.98 -14.82
CA GLY A 269 -2.54 7.82 -16.25
C GLY A 269 -1.97 6.58 -16.92
N GLU A 270 -1.49 5.57 -16.17
CA GLU A 270 -0.95 4.34 -16.76
C GLU A 270 -2.00 3.57 -17.57
N LEU A 271 -3.25 3.47 -17.09
CA LEU A 271 -4.36 2.89 -17.85
C LEU A 271 -4.73 3.74 -19.07
N SER A 272 -4.74 5.06 -18.91
CA SER A 272 -5.04 5.98 -20.01
C SER A 272 -4.05 5.80 -21.17
N TYR A 273 -2.74 5.78 -20.85
CA TYR A 273 -1.69 5.51 -21.84
C TYR A 273 -1.84 4.12 -22.46
N TYR A 274 -2.11 3.10 -21.64
CA TYR A 274 -2.36 1.75 -22.13
C TYR A 274 -3.49 1.71 -23.16
N PHE A 275 -4.69 2.21 -22.84
CA PHE A 275 -5.82 2.17 -23.77
C PHE A 275 -5.57 3.00 -25.04
N ALA A 276 -4.95 4.18 -24.92
CA ALA A 276 -4.56 4.98 -26.08
C ALA A 276 -3.59 4.22 -27.00
N SER A 277 -2.59 3.54 -26.42
CA SER A 277 -1.63 2.71 -27.18
C SER A 277 -2.27 1.51 -27.88
N GLN A 278 -3.44 1.06 -27.41
CA GLN A 278 -4.24 0.01 -28.05
C GLN A 278 -5.19 0.57 -29.12
N GLY A 279 -5.16 1.87 -29.40
CA GLY A 279 -5.99 2.52 -30.42
C GLY A 279 -7.37 2.95 -29.94
N PHE A 280 -7.63 3.00 -28.64
CA PHE A 280 -8.87 3.57 -28.11
C PHE A 280 -8.80 5.10 -28.04
N SER A 281 -9.96 5.73 -28.15
CA SER A 281 -10.13 7.13 -27.74
C SER A 281 -10.50 7.16 -26.26
N VAL A 282 -9.72 7.87 -25.44
CA VAL A 282 -9.82 7.80 -23.98
C VAL A 282 -10.28 9.15 -23.42
N THR A 283 -11.26 9.13 -22.52
CA THR A 283 -11.57 10.26 -21.63
C THR A 283 -11.09 9.88 -20.23
N SER A 284 -10.09 10.60 -19.73
CA SER A 284 -9.42 10.36 -18.43
C SER A 284 -9.82 11.43 -17.42
N ILE A 285 -10.38 11.00 -16.29
CA ILE A 285 -10.97 11.92 -15.31
C ILE A 285 -10.36 11.68 -13.94
N ASP A 286 -9.87 12.75 -13.32
CA ASP A 286 -9.42 12.76 -11.94
C ASP A 286 -9.60 14.17 -11.36
N TYR A 287 -10.06 14.28 -10.12
CA TYR A 287 -10.27 15.59 -9.49
C TYR A 287 -8.97 16.25 -8.96
N SER A 288 -7.86 15.51 -8.95
CA SER A 288 -6.57 15.95 -8.47
C SER A 288 -5.79 16.53 -9.64
N LYS A 289 -5.44 17.80 -9.52
CA LYS A 289 -4.58 18.47 -10.49
C LYS A 289 -3.22 17.76 -10.61
N ASN A 290 -2.68 17.25 -9.50
CA ASN A 290 -1.41 16.51 -9.50
C ASN A 290 -1.52 15.20 -10.28
N ALA A 291 -2.64 14.48 -10.17
CA ALA A 291 -2.92 13.27 -10.94
C ALA A 291 -2.91 13.57 -12.44
N ILE A 292 -3.71 14.57 -12.87
CA ILE A 292 -3.81 14.97 -14.27
C ILE A 292 -2.45 15.41 -14.84
N GLU A 293 -1.66 16.19 -14.10
CA GLU A 293 -0.32 16.58 -14.52
C GLU A 293 0.63 15.39 -14.70
N LEU A 294 0.53 14.36 -13.84
CA LEU A 294 1.30 13.12 -13.97
C LEU A 294 0.81 12.24 -15.13
N ALA A 295 -0.51 12.18 -15.33
CA ALA A 295 -1.13 11.43 -16.42
C ALA A 295 -0.77 11.99 -17.79
N GLN A 296 -0.72 13.32 -17.94
CA GLN A 296 -0.27 13.97 -19.16
C GLN A 296 1.20 13.63 -19.49
N LYS A 297 2.07 13.57 -18.47
CA LYS A 297 3.50 13.24 -18.64
C LYS A 297 3.75 11.81 -19.13
N CYS A 298 2.78 10.92 -19.03
CA CYS A 298 2.90 9.59 -19.64
C CYS A 298 3.05 9.65 -21.15
N PHE A 299 2.64 10.75 -21.78
CA PHE A 299 2.62 10.92 -23.23
C PHE A 299 3.80 11.76 -23.76
N ASP A 300 4.75 12.16 -22.90
CA ASP A 300 5.94 12.91 -23.32
C ASP A 300 6.70 12.12 -24.41
N GLY A 301 6.79 12.66 -25.63
CA GLY A 301 7.41 12.01 -26.80
C GLY A 301 6.52 11.03 -27.57
N ASP A 302 5.21 10.98 -27.27
CA ASP A 302 4.19 10.20 -27.99
C ASP A 302 2.95 11.08 -28.30
N GLU A 303 3.17 12.24 -28.93
CA GLU A 303 2.17 13.30 -29.11
C GLU A 303 0.94 12.83 -29.91
N GLN A 304 1.13 11.97 -30.91
CA GLN A 304 0.02 11.37 -31.67
C GLN A 304 -0.87 10.48 -30.80
N LEU A 305 -0.29 9.76 -29.82
CA LEU A 305 -1.09 9.00 -28.86
C LEU A 305 -1.82 9.92 -27.90
N ARG A 306 -1.18 11.03 -27.50
CA ARG A 306 -1.82 12.04 -26.67
C ARG A 306 -3.12 12.52 -27.33
N ASP A 307 -3.11 12.81 -28.63
CA ASP A 307 -4.29 13.38 -29.31
C ASP A 307 -5.55 12.48 -29.22
N ASN A 308 -5.40 11.20 -28.89
CA ASN A 308 -6.50 10.28 -28.63
C ASN A 308 -7.04 10.34 -27.18
N VAL A 309 -6.50 11.21 -26.32
CA VAL A 309 -6.80 11.28 -24.88
C VAL A 309 -7.26 12.67 -24.47
N GLU A 310 -8.48 12.73 -23.96
CA GLU A 310 -9.05 13.90 -23.29
C GLU A 310 -8.81 13.80 -21.77
N PHE A 311 -8.16 14.80 -21.19
CA PHE A 311 -7.95 14.87 -19.73
C PHE A 311 -8.90 15.88 -19.09
N ILE A 312 -9.66 15.43 -18.09
CA ILE A 312 -10.63 16.26 -17.37
C ILE A 312 -10.28 16.29 -15.89
N CYS A 313 -9.85 17.46 -15.40
CA CYS A 313 -9.60 17.69 -13.98
C CYS A 313 -10.92 18.00 -13.24
N ASN A 314 -11.72 16.99 -12.92
CA ASN A 314 -13.03 17.16 -12.29
C ASN A 314 -13.41 15.95 -11.43
N ASP A 315 -14.38 16.12 -10.52
CA ASP A 315 -14.97 15.03 -9.74
C ASP A 315 -15.81 14.13 -10.66
N VAL A 316 -15.50 12.83 -10.65
CA VAL A 316 -16.20 11.79 -11.42
C VAL A 316 -17.70 11.72 -11.11
N CYS A 317 -18.13 12.17 -9.93
CA CYS A 317 -19.52 12.21 -9.53
C CYS A 317 -20.27 13.40 -10.16
N SER A 318 -19.59 14.52 -10.45
CA SER A 318 -20.20 15.75 -10.95
C SER A 318 -19.87 16.08 -12.41
N VAL A 319 -18.87 15.42 -13.01
CA VAL A 319 -18.46 15.69 -14.38
C VAL A 319 -19.58 15.40 -15.37
N GLU A 320 -19.74 16.27 -16.36
CA GLU A 320 -20.64 16.06 -17.49
C GLU A 320 -19.92 15.24 -18.56
N LEU A 321 -20.54 14.14 -18.99
CA LEU A 321 -19.97 13.23 -19.98
C LEU A 321 -20.69 13.39 -21.31
N SER A 322 -19.95 13.69 -22.37
CA SER A 322 -20.50 13.81 -23.71
C SER A 322 -20.40 12.49 -24.49
N GLY A 323 -21.56 11.96 -24.86
CA GLY A 323 -21.70 10.80 -25.74
C GLY A 323 -21.63 9.46 -25.00
N LYS A 324 -21.42 8.40 -25.78
CA LYS A 324 -21.46 7.01 -25.30
C LYS A 324 -20.08 6.35 -25.37
N TYR A 325 -19.83 5.44 -24.43
CA TYR A 325 -18.57 4.71 -24.26
C TYR A 325 -18.78 3.20 -24.47
N ASP A 326 -17.76 2.55 -25.03
CA ASP A 326 -17.69 1.10 -25.22
C ASP A 326 -17.20 0.39 -23.96
N LEU A 327 -16.36 1.09 -23.20
CA LEU A 327 -15.76 0.61 -21.96
C LEU A 327 -15.67 1.77 -20.96
N ALA A 328 -16.03 1.50 -19.72
CA ALA A 328 -15.64 2.34 -18.59
C ALA A 328 -14.78 1.49 -17.64
N VAL A 329 -13.77 2.09 -17.05
CA VAL A 329 -12.90 1.46 -16.05
C VAL A 329 -12.84 2.30 -14.79
N ALA A 330 -12.84 1.61 -13.65
CA ALA A 330 -12.62 2.20 -12.32
C ALA A 330 -11.67 1.29 -11.56
N SER A 331 -10.44 1.75 -11.31
CA SER A 331 -9.41 0.99 -10.60
C SER A 331 -9.07 1.68 -9.29
N ASP A 332 -9.34 1.03 -8.17
CA ASP A 332 -9.04 1.54 -6.82
C ASP A 332 -9.57 2.97 -6.54
N ILE A 333 -10.84 3.23 -6.92
CA ILE A 333 -11.50 4.55 -6.71
C ILE A 333 -12.74 4.47 -5.81
N ILE A 334 -13.52 3.40 -5.86
CA ILE A 334 -14.83 3.38 -5.20
C ILE A 334 -14.75 3.31 -3.68
N GLU A 335 -13.64 2.82 -3.15
CA GLU A 335 -13.28 2.83 -1.73
C GLU A 335 -13.03 4.25 -1.22
N HIS A 336 -12.77 5.22 -2.11
CA HIS A 336 -12.58 6.64 -1.82
C HIS A 336 -13.87 7.47 -1.92
N LEU A 337 -14.98 6.83 -2.29
CA LEU A 337 -16.28 7.47 -2.50
C LEU A 337 -17.28 6.94 -1.49
N ASN A 338 -18.06 7.81 -0.86
CA ASN A 338 -19.13 7.37 0.04
C ASN A 338 -20.28 6.70 -0.74
N PHE A 339 -21.26 6.14 0.00
CA PHE A 339 -22.38 5.41 -0.61
C PHE A 339 -23.19 6.21 -1.63
N THR A 340 -23.38 7.52 -1.42
CA THR A 340 -24.14 8.37 -2.33
C THR A 340 -23.32 8.75 -3.56
N GLU A 341 -22.02 9.01 -3.39
CA GLU A 341 -21.08 9.29 -4.47
C GLU A 341 -20.94 8.08 -5.40
N VAL A 342 -20.75 6.87 -4.84
CA VAL A 342 -20.70 5.62 -5.62
C VAL A 342 -21.98 5.39 -6.41
N ASP A 343 -23.16 5.63 -5.80
CA ASP A 343 -24.44 5.44 -6.49
C ASP A 343 -24.59 6.40 -7.68
N ARG A 344 -24.19 7.67 -7.52
CA ARG A 344 -24.15 8.67 -8.61
C ARG A 344 -23.17 8.29 -9.72
N LEU A 345 -21.98 7.83 -9.35
CA LEU A 345 -20.98 7.34 -10.30
C LEU A 345 -21.56 6.21 -11.15
N TYR A 346 -22.13 5.19 -10.51
CA TYR A 346 -22.70 4.03 -11.21
C TYR A 346 -23.86 4.41 -12.12
N GLN A 347 -24.75 5.31 -11.68
CA GLN A 347 -25.82 5.85 -12.51
C GLN A 347 -25.27 6.54 -13.75
N LYS A 348 -24.27 7.41 -13.58
CA LYS A 348 -23.65 8.18 -14.67
C LYS A 348 -22.96 7.27 -15.67
N VAL A 349 -22.20 6.28 -15.20
CA VAL A 349 -21.54 5.28 -16.06
C VAL A 349 -22.59 4.48 -16.83
N SER A 350 -23.62 3.98 -16.16
CA SER A 350 -24.74 3.27 -16.79
C SER A 350 -25.38 4.09 -17.91
N GLN A 351 -25.66 5.37 -17.67
CA GLN A 351 -26.21 6.29 -18.65
C GLN A 351 -25.23 6.65 -19.78
N SER A 352 -23.93 6.53 -19.56
CA SER A 352 -22.89 6.91 -20.54
C SER A 352 -22.37 5.72 -21.34
N LEU A 353 -22.75 4.49 -21.01
CA LEU A 353 -22.38 3.31 -21.79
C LEU A 353 -23.34 3.08 -22.97
N TYR A 354 -22.79 2.54 -24.07
CA TYR A 354 -23.59 1.85 -25.09
C TYR A 354 -24.28 0.63 -24.48
N ARG A 355 -25.33 0.11 -25.14
CA ARG A 355 -26.03 -1.11 -24.68
C ARG A 355 -25.09 -2.31 -24.56
N ASN A 356 -24.20 -2.48 -25.54
CA ASN A 356 -23.18 -3.53 -25.51
C ASN A 356 -21.91 -3.12 -24.73
N GLY A 357 -21.88 -1.94 -24.10
CA GLY A 357 -20.74 -1.41 -23.37
C GLY A 357 -20.52 -2.12 -22.03
N LEU A 358 -19.29 -2.10 -21.53
CA LEU A 358 -18.92 -2.73 -20.26
C LEU A 358 -18.40 -1.72 -19.25
N PHE A 359 -18.73 -1.91 -17.99
CA PHE A 359 -18.07 -1.27 -16.86
C PHE A 359 -17.20 -2.29 -16.12
N VAL A 360 -15.89 -2.11 -16.15
CA VAL A 360 -14.91 -2.96 -15.46
C VAL A 360 -14.42 -2.24 -14.20
N LEU A 361 -14.46 -2.92 -13.07
CA LEU A 361 -14.17 -2.33 -11.78
C LEU A 361 -13.28 -3.23 -10.94
N HIS A 362 -12.30 -2.62 -10.27
CA HIS A 362 -11.47 -3.23 -9.25
C HIS A 362 -11.47 -2.33 -8.00
N THR A 363 -11.50 -2.96 -6.82
CA THR A 363 -11.43 -2.26 -5.52
C THR A 363 -10.62 -3.07 -4.53
N PHE A 364 -9.90 -2.35 -3.67
CA PHE A 364 -9.10 -2.90 -2.60
C PHE A 364 -9.21 -2.02 -1.35
N PRO A 365 -9.32 -2.60 -0.13
CA PRO A 365 -9.44 -4.01 0.16
C PRO A 365 -10.88 -4.54 -0.02
N ASN A 366 -10.98 -5.86 -0.19
CA ASN A 366 -12.14 -6.63 0.23
C ASN A 366 -12.26 -6.53 1.76
N SER A 367 -13.35 -5.96 2.27
CA SER A 367 -13.57 -5.77 3.72
C SER A 367 -13.54 -7.08 4.53
N TRP A 368 -13.73 -8.24 3.89
CA TRP A 368 -13.58 -9.54 4.57
C TRP A 368 -12.14 -9.85 4.96
N TYR A 369 -11.15 -9.30 4.23
CA TYR A 369 -9.74 -9.53 4.50
C TYR A 369 -9.35 -9.02 5.88
N TYR A 370 -9.54 -7.72 6.13
CA TYR A 370 -9.20 -7.12 7.43
C TYR A 370 -10.15 -7.56 8.55
N LYS A 371 -11.42 -7.83 8.23
CA LYS A 371 -12.39 -8.27 9.24
C LYS A 371 -12.16 -9.70 9.74
N TYR A 372 -11.72 -10.62 8.87
CA TYR A 372 -11.69 -12.05 9.20
C TYR A 372 -10.32 -12.70 8.98
N HIS A 373 -9.66 -12.44 7.86
CA HIS A 373 -8.42 -13.15 7.51
C HIS A 373 -7.20 -12.57 8.23
N TYR A 374 -7.07 -11.25 8.28
CA TYR A 374 -5.92 -10.62 8.93
C TYR A 374 -5.81 -10.93 10.43
N PRO A 375 -6.89 -10.88 11.24
CA PRO A 375 -6.83 -11.30 12.65
C PRO A 375 -6.43 -12.76 12.81
N TYR A 376 -6.85 -13.64 11.90
CA TYR A 376 -6.42 -15.03 11.87
C TYR A 376 -4.91 -15.17 11.56
N ARG A 377 -4.39 -14.42 10.59
CA ARG A 377 -2.95 -14.37 10.29
C ARG A 377 -2.14 -13.86 11.48
N ARG A 378 -2.59 -12.83 12.19
CA ARG A 378 -1.93 -12.33 13.42
C ARG A 378 -1.83 -13.43 14.47
N LYS A 379 -2.90 -14.21 14.69
CA LYS A 379 -2.87 -15.35 15.64
C LYS A 379 -1.83 -16.41 15.26
N ILE A 380 -1.72 -16.73 13.96
CA ILE A 380 -0.69 -17.66 13.48
C ILE A 380 0.71 -17.08 13.68
N ALA A 381 0.94 -15.83 13.27
CA ALA A 381 2.23 -15.16 13.42
C ALA A 381 2.66 -15.15 14.89
N ALA A 382 1.77 -14.76 15.80
CA ALA A 382 2.03 -14.78 17.24
C ALA A 382 2.38 -16.19 17.74
N SER A 383 1.72 -17.25 17.24
CA SER A 383 1.99 -18.63 17.67
C SER A 383 3.39 -19.15 17.31
N VAL A 384 4.07 -18.51 16.35
CA VAL A 384 5.45 -18.83 15.93
C VAL A 384 6.46 -17.73 16.30
N GLY A 385 6.07 -16.77 17.14
CA GLY A 385 6.92 -15.64 17.53
C GLY A 385 7.16 -14.59 16.43
N ALA A 386 6.43 -14.65 15.32
CA ALA A 386 6.49 -13.65 14.26
C ALA A 386 5.60 -12.44 14.59
N TYR A 387 6.04 -11.25 14.19
CA TYR A 387 5.29 -10.02 14.37
C TYR A 387 4.47 -9.68 13.13
N LEU A 388 3.19 -9.36 13.35
CA LEU A 388 2.33 -8.67 12.40
C LEU A 388 1.66 -7.51 13.12
N PRO A 389 1.69 -6.29 12.56
CA PRO A 389 1.11 -5.12 13.22
C PRO A 389 -0.39 -5.30 13.47
N PRO A 390 -0.97 -4.67 14.49
CA PRO A 390 -2.41 -4.67 14.70
C PRO A 390 -3.19 -4.12 13.50
N GLU A 391 -2.62 -3.10 12.88
CA GLU A 391 -3.16 -2.41 11.72
C GLU A 391 -2.16 -2.55 10.56
N PRO A 392 -2.45 -3.34 9.51
CA PRO A 392 -1.53 -3.51 8.38
C PRO A 392 -1.58 -2.39 7.35
N ARG A 393 -2.62 -1.55 7.38
CA ARG A 393 -2.84 -0.49 6.39
C ARG A 393 -1.89 0.69 6.65
N SER A 394 -1.55 1.40 5.59
CA SER A 394 -0.89 2.70 5.69
C SER A 394 -1.86 3.74 6.26
N ARG A 395 -1.32 4.86 6.76
CA ARG A 395 -2.12 5.99 7.22
C ARG A 395 -2.98 6.59 6.10
N TYR A 396 -2.46 6.59 4.86
CA TYR A 396 -3.21 7.03 3.68
C TYR A 396 -4.39 6.11 3.38
N GLU A 397 -4.20 4.79 3.45
CA GLU A 397 -5.31 3.83 3.26
C GLU A 397 -6.41 4.05 4.31
N LEU A 398 -6.05 4.22 5.58
CA LEU A 398 -7.03 4.49 6.65
C LEU A 398 -7.78 5.81 6.47
N LEU A 399 -7.09 6.84 5.98
CA LEU A 399 -7.67 8.15 5.76
C LEU A 399 -8.58 8.18 4.52
N MET A 400 -8.18 7.47 3.46
CA MET A 400 -8.79 7.61 2.15
C MET A 400 -9.77 6.49 1.78
N HIS A 401 -9.67 5.29 2.37
CA HIS A 401 -10.61 4.18 2.14
C HIS A 401 -11.86 4.33 3.02
N ILE A 402 -12.70 5.30 2.71
CA ILE A 402 -13.92 5.63 3.44
C ILE A 402 -15.08 4.66 3.18
N ASN A 403 -14.97 3.77 2.18
CA ASN A 403 -16.03 2.87 1.75
C ASN A 403 -15.50 1.50 1.25
N GLU A 404 -14.80 0.77 2.11
CA GLU A 404 -14.31 -0.58 1.80
C GLU A 404 -15.45 -1.54 1.41
N GLN A 405 -15.31 -2.20 0.26
CA GLN A 405 -16.39 -3.01 -0.30
C GLN A 405 -16.43 -4.44 0.24
N SER A 406 -17.62 -5.03 0.22
CA SER A 406 -17.79 -6.49 0.28
C SER A 406 -18.46 -6.95 -1.01
N PRO A 407 -18.30 -8.22 -1.44
CA PRO A 407 -18.86 -8.70 -2.71
C PRO A 407 -20.39 -8.53 -2.78
N ARG A 408 -21.08 -8.69 -1.63
CA ARG A 408 -22.54 -8.52 -1.56
C ARG A 408 -22.95 -7.07 -1.70
N VAL A 409 -22.23 -6.15 -1.07
CA VAL A 409 -22.51 -4.70 -1.14
C VAL A 409 -22.24 -4.20 -2.56
N LEU A 410 -21.06 -4.50 -3.11
CA LEU A 410 -20.68 -4.12 -4.47
C LEU A 410 -21.68 -4.63 -5.50
N LYS A 411 -22.03 -5.92 -5.46
CA LYS A 411 -23.04 -6.49 -6.38
C LYS A 411 -24.39 -5.78 -6.25
N LYS A 412 -24.87 -5.55 -5.02
CA LYS A 412 -26.16 -4.89 -4.77
C LYS A 412 -26.17 -3.46 -5.32
N GLN A 413 -25.09 -2.71 -5.16
CA GLN A 413 -25.00 -1.33 -5.65
C GLN A 413 -24.99 -1.27 -7.18
N LEU A 414 -24.16 -2.09 -7.83
CA LEU A 414 -24.08 -2.15 -9.29
C LEU A 414 -25.42 -2.58 -9.90
N SER A 415 -26.09 -3.59 -9.31
CA SER A 415 -27.37 -4.10 -9.81
C SER A 415 -28.54 -3.11 -9.73
N LYS A 416 -28.37 -1.94 -9.11
CA LYS A 416 -29.37 -0.86 -9.20
C LYS A 416 -29.40 -0.19 -10.57
N HIS A 417 -28.26 -0.16 -11.26
CA HIS A 417 -28.04 0.62 -12.48
C HIS A 417 -27.71 -0.25 -13.70
N PHE A 418 -27.41 -1.53 -13.49
CA PHE A 418 -27.05 -2.49 -14.53
C PHE A 418 -27.85 -3.78 -14.39
N GLU A 419 -28.38 -4.30 -15.50
CA GLU A 419 -29.16 -5.53 -15.54
C GLU A 419 -28.27 -6.77 -15.30
N HIS A 420 -27.03 -6.74 -15.78
CA HIS A 420 -26.10 -7.85 -15.66
C HIS A 420 -24.85 -7.44 -14.88
N VAL A 421 -24.59 -8.14 -13.77
CA VAL A 421 -23.46 -7.86 -12.88
C VAL A 421 -22.76 -9.17 -12.49
N CYS A 422 -21.46 -9.25 -12.79
CA CYS A 422 -20.55 -10.28 -12.34
C CYS A 422 -19.60 -9.69 -11.29
N VAL A 423 -19.50 -10.30 -10.11
CA VAL A 423 -18.54 -9.92 -9.06
C VAL A 423 -17.82 -11.18 -8.60
N TRP A 424 -16.51 -11.12 -8.45
CA TRP A 424 -15.70 -12.25 -7.99
C TRP A 424 -14.52 -11.80 -7.13
N PHE A 425 -13.97 -12.75 -6.38
CA PHE A 425 -12.75 -12.56 -5.58
C PHE A 425 -11.54 -12.85 -6.45
N GLY A 426 -10.46 -12.09 -6.29
CA GLY A 426 -9.22 -12.37 -6.98
C GLY A 426 -8.01 -11.75 -6.30
N GLU A 427 -6.88 -11.86 -6.96
CA GLU A 427 -5.65 -11.18 -6.57
C GLU A 427 -5.09 -10.44 -7.77
N PRO A 428 -4.38 -9.32 -7.58
CA PRO A 428 -3.79 -8.59 -8.71
C PRO A 428 -2.89 -9.45 -9.63
N LEU A 429 -2.19 -10.44 -9.04
CA LEU A 429 -1.36 -11.39 -9.81
C LEU A 429 -2.17 -12.57 -10.39
N ASN A 430 -3.37 -12.82 -9.87
CA ASN A 430 -4.31 -13.85 -10.35
C ASN A 430 -5.72 -13.25 -10.43
N PRO A 431 -5.99 -12.39 -11.44
CA PRO A 431 -7.26 -11.66 -11.53
C PRO A 431 -8.44 -12.57 -11.87
N GLY A 432 -8.20 -13.79 -12.37
CA GLY A 432 -9.25 -14.78 -12.63
C GLY A 432 -9.89 -15.34 -11.35
N GLY A 433 -9.11 -15.52 -10.29
CA GLY A 433 -9.56 -15.90 -8.94
C GLY A 433 -10.77 -16.83 -8.90
N SER A 434 -11.80 -16.44 -8.14
CA SER A 434 -13.01 -17.23 -7.94
C SER A 434 -13.96 -17.27 -9.16
N LEU A 435 -13.64 -16.56 -10.24
CA LEU A 435 -14.40 -16.63 -11.50
C LEU A 435 -13.96 -17.81 -12.36
N VAL A 436 -12.65 -18.13 -12.33
CA VAL A 436 -12.05 -19.24 -13.07
C VAL A 436 -11.97 -20.49 -12.22
N GLN A 437 -11.63 -20.35 -10.93
CA GLN A 437 -11.39 -21.46 -10.01
C GLN A 437 -12.43 -21.47 -8.87
N HIS A 438 -12.65 -22.63 -8.27
CA HIS A 438 -13.49 -22.71 -7.08
C HIS A 438 -12.73 -22.22 -5.85
N PHE A 439 -13.25 -21.20 -5.16
CA PHE A 439 -12.71 -20.74 -3.88
C PHE A 439 -13.53 -21.28 -2.71
N THR A 440 -12.85 -21.82 -1.72
CA THR A 440 -13.37 -22.06 -0.38
C THR A 440 -13.67 -20.74 0.34
N LYS A 441 -14.45 -20.80 1.43
CA LYS A 441 -14.70 -19.62 2.27
C LYS A 441 -13.41 -19.03 2.86
N ALA A 442 -12.39 -19.85 3.08
CA ALA A 442 -11.10 -19.39 3.59
C ALA A 442 -10.36 -18.57 2.53
N GLU A 443 -10.30 -19.05 1.29
CA GLU A 443 -9.69 -18.34 0.16
C GLU A 443 -10.44 -17.04 -0.17
N MET A 444 -11.78 -17.04 -0.13
CA MET A 444 -12.58 -15.81 -0.29
C MET A 444 -12.26 -14.74 0.77
N ARG A 445 -11.96 -15.14 2.01
CA ARG A 445 -11.55 -14.21 3.07
C ARG A 445 -10.09 -13.76 2.89
N ALA A 446 -9.24 -14.64 2.38
CA ALA A 446 -7.82 -14.37 2.14
C ALA A 446 -7.57 -13.49 0.91
N SER A 447 -8.49 -13.50 -0.06
CA SER A 447 -8.43 -12.66 -1.24
C SER A 447 -8.72 -11.19 -0.88
N PRO A 448 -7.74 -10.28 -1.08
CA PRO A 448 -7.88 -8.89 -0.68
C PRO A 448 -8.51 -8.01 -1.77
N SER A 449 -8.74 -8.51 -2.98
CA SER A 449 -9.30 -7.74 -4.09
C SER A 449 -10.66 -8.26 -4.52
N LEU A 450 -11.53 -7.33 -4.92
CA LEU A 450 -12.77 -7.63 -5.62
C LEU A 450 -12.71 -7.07 -7.03
N PHE A 451 -13.18 -7.86 -7.98
CA PHE A 451 -13.35 -7.46 -9.37
C PHE A 451 -14.82 -7.54 -9.74
N ALA A 452 -15.26 -6.64 -10.62
CA ALA A 452 -16.61 -6.65 -11.14
C ALA A 452 -16.67 -6.26 -12.62
N ILE A 453 -17.65 -6.82 -13.31
CA ILE A 453 -18.12 -6.36 -14.62
C ILE A 453 -19.61 -6.08 -14.50
N ALA A 454 -20.04 -4.91 -14.96
CA ALA A 454 -21.45 -4.54 -15.07
C ALA A 454 -21.78 -4.13 -16.51
N ALA A 455 -22.97 -4.50 -16.99
CA ALA A 455 -23.39 -4.29 -18.37
C ALA A 455 -24.92 -4.19 -18.48
N HIS A 456 -25.39 -3.61 -19.60
CA HIS A 456 -26.82 -3.60 -19.96
C HIS A 456 -27.26 -4.87 -20.69
N GLU A 457 -26.32 -5.60 -21.30
CA GLU A 457 -26.57 -6.86 -21.99
C GLU A 457 -25.90 -8.04 -21.27
N PRO A 458 -26.35 -9.29 -21.51
CA PRO A 458 -25.77 -10.47 -20.87
C PRO A 458 -24.25 -10.57 -21.04
N ILE A 459 -23.55 -10.75 -19.93
CA ILE A 459 -22.10 -10.88 -19.89
C ILE A 459 -21.69 -12.27 -20.39
N ASN A 460 -20.77 -12.34 -21.37
CA ASN A 460 -20.20 -13.61 -21.83
C ASN A 460 -19.10 -14.11 -20.85
N TYR A 461 -19.53 -14.86 -19.84
CA TYR A 461 -18.65 -15.40 -18.79
C TYR A 461 -17.52 -16.27 -19.33
N GLU A 462 -17.78 -17.10 -20.34
CA GLU A 462 -16.76 -18.00 -20.89
C GLU A 462 -15.64 -17.23 -21.58
N GLN A 463 -15.98 -16.16 -22.31
CA GLN A 463 -14.99 -15.29 -22.91
C GLN A 463 -14.14 -14.56 -21.86
N ILE A 464 -14.76 -14.05 -20.79
CA ILE A 464 -14.02 -13.39 -19.70
C ILE A 464 -13.08 -14.38 -19.03
N LYS A 465 -13.59 -15.58 -18.69
CA LYS A 465 -12.74 -16.65 -18.15
C LYS A 465 -11.55 -16.86 -19.08
N ASN A 466 -11.77 -17.11 -20.37
CA ASN A 466 -10.69 -17.36 -21.34
C ASN A 466 -9.63 -16.26 -21.41
N ASN A 467 -9.95 -15.01 -21.06
CA ASN A 467 -8.97 -13.91 -20.98
C ASN A 467 -8.19 -13.88 -19.65
N LEU A 468 -8.71 -14.54 -18.61
CA LEU A 468 -8.17 -14.54 -17.25
C LEU A 468 -7.55 -15.89 -16.84
N HIS A 469 -7.53 -16.88 -17.73
CA HIS A 469 -6.77 -18.11 -17.56
C HIS A 469 -6.20 -18.59 -18.89
N MET A 470 -4.96 -19.05 -18.86
CA MET A 470 -4.31 -19.63 -20.02
C MET A 470 -4.63 -21.12 -20.11
N LYS A 471 -5.55 -21.51 -20.99
CA LYS A 471 -5.77 -22.93 -21.30
C LYS A 471 -4.52 -23.53 -21.97
N ILE A 472 -4.35 -24.85 -21.88
CA ILE A 472 -3.41 -25.55 -22.76
C ILE A 472 -3.77 -25.16 -24.20
N LEU A 473 -2.80 -24.62 -24.93
CA LEU A 473 -3.02 -24.24 -26.30
C LEU A 473 -3.19 -25.48 -27.18
N PRO A 474 -4.09 -25.44 -28.19
CA PRO A 474 -4.15 -26.49 -29.20
C PRO A 474 -2.83 -26.57 -29.99
N SER A 475 -2.71 -27.51 -30.92
CA SER A 475 -1.60 -27.49 -31.89
C SER A 475 -1.58 -26.15 -32.62
N ILE A 476 -0.44 -25.47 -32.60
CA ILE A 476 -0.27 -24.20 -33.30
C ILE A 476 0.25 -24.54 -34.70
N SER A 477 -0.50 -24.15 -35.73
CA SER A 477 -0.04 -24.28 -37.10
C SER A 477 0.99 -23.19 -37.43
N ASN A 478 1.85 -23.45 -38.41
CA ASN A 478 2.72 -22.41 -38.96
C ASN A 478 1.86 -21.20 -39.37
N GLU A 479 2.35 -20.00 -39.11
CA GLU A 479 1.70 -18.70 -39.40
C GLU A 479 0.60 -18.24 -38.43
N GLU A 480 0.08 -19.09 -37.55
CA GLU A 480 -0.91 -18.65 -36.55
C GLU A 480 -0.33 -17.66 -35.53
N ILE A 481 0.97 -17.75 -35.29
CA ILE A 481 1.72 -16.82 -34.44
C ILE A 481 2.95 -16.38 -35.21
N SER A 482 3.23 -15.08 -35.20
CA SER A 482 4.47 -14.53 -35.75
C SER A 482 5.29 -13.91 -34.64
N LEU A 483 6.62 -14.05 -34.72
CA LEU A 483 7.58 -13.45 -33.81
C LEU A 483 8.71 -12.84 -34.63
N ILE A 484 8.97 -11.55 -34.44
CA ILE A 484 10.03 -10.82 -35.12
C ILE A 484 10.82 -9.98 -34.12
N VAL A 485 12.11 -10.22 -33.95
CA VAL A 485 13.07 -9.34 -33.29
C VAL A 485 13.34 -8.16 -34.21
N THR A 486 12.84 -6.99 -33.84
CA THR A 486 12.95 -5.75 -34.62
C THR A 486 14.18 -4.92 -34.29
N LYS A 487 14.74 -5.07 -33.08
CA LYS A 487 15.96 -4.39 -32.64
C LYS A 487 16.67 -5.20 -31.55
N HIS A 488 17.98 -5.35 -31.65
CA HIS A 488 18.84 -5.93 -30.62
C HIS A 488 20.25 -5.31 -30.70
N PRO A 489 21.05 -5.31 -29.62
CA PRO A 489 22.46 -4.95 -29.69
C PRO A 489 23.24 -6.03 -30.45
N GLN A 490 24.29 -5.63 -31.15
CA GLN A 490 25.22 -6.55 -31.81
C GLN A 490 26.36 -6.97 -30.88
N VAL A 491 26.74 -6.11 -29.93
CA VAL A 491 27.82 -6.32 -28.96
C VAL A 491 27.32 -5.96 -27.58
N VAL A 492 27.63 -6.79 -26.58
CA VAL A 492 27.28 -6.59 -25.17
C VAL A 492 28.43 -7.03 -24.26
N ASP A 493 28.50 -6.52 -23.03
CA ASP A 493 29.55 -6.92 -22.09
C ASP A 493 29.17 -8.20 -21.35
N VAL A 494 30.16 -8.98 -20.88
CA VAL A 494 29.93 -10.15 -20.04
C VAL A 494 29.05 -9.84 -18.82
N ASN A 495 28.11 -10.74 -18.51
CA ASN A 495 27.14 -10.62 -17.42
C ASN A 495 26.24 -9.37 -17.45
N SER A 496 26.25 -8.59 -18.54
CA SER A 496 25.38 -7.43 -18.69
C SER A 496 23.92 -7.82 -18.92
N GLU A 497 23.02 -6.87 -18.71
CA GLU A 497 21.62 -6.98 -19.13
C GLU A 497 21.35 -6.01 -20.28
N PHE A 498 20.59 -6.45 -21.27
CA PHE A 498 20.20 -5.63 -22.41
C PHE A 498 18.76 -5.91 -22.83
N MET A 499 18.22 -5.03 -23.68
CA MET A 499 16.85 -5.15 -24.19
C MET A 499 16.84 -5.52 -25.66
N ILE A 500 15.95 -6.45 -26.02
CA ILE A 500 15.55 -6.70 -27.41
C ILE A 500 14.13 -6.17 -27.62
N HIS A 501 13.85 -5.71 -28.83
CA HIS A 501 12.52 -5.27 -29.25
C HIS A 501 11.92 -6.31 -30.18
N LEU A 502 10.65 -6.60 -29.98
CA LEU A 502 9.93 -7.69 -30.63
C LEU A 502 8.62 -7.15 -31.21
N GLU A 503 8.19 -7.71 -32.32
CA GLU A 503 6.81 -7.66 -32.80
C GLU A 503 6.27 -9.07 -32.80
N ILE A 504 5.15 -9.27 -32.11
CA ILE A 504 4.48 -10.57 -32.04
C ILE A 504 3.07 -10.39 -32.60
N GLY A 505 2.68 -11.27 -33.51
CA GLY A 505 1.34 -11.34 -34.07
C GLY A 505 0.63 -12.61 -33.65
N ASN A 506 -0.69 -12.54 -33.47
CA ASN A 506 -1.52 -13.68 -33.11
C ASN A 506 -2.73 -13.74 -34.05
N TYR A 507 -2.62 -14.59 -35.06
CA TYR A 507 -3.64 -14.83 -36.08
C TYR A 507 -4.54 -16.02 -35.74
N SER A 508 -4.30 -16.67 -34.60
CA SER A 508 -5.10 -17.80 -34.14
C SER A 508 -6.46 -17.39 -33.56
N ASP A 509 -7.24 -18.39 -33.20
CA ASP A 509 -8.52 -18.26 -32.51
C ASP A 509 -8.40 -18.34 -30.97
N PHE A 510 -7.20 -18.28 -30.40
CA PHE A 510 -6.96 -18.27 -28.95
C PHE A 510 -6.16 -17.04 -28.51
N VAL A 511 -6.17 -16.74 -27.21
CA VAL A 511 -5.45 -15.61 -26.61
C VAL A 511 -4.13 -16.11 -26.05
N LEU A 512 -3.04 -15.36 -26.24
CA LEU A 512 -1.77 -15.59 -25.54
C LEU A 512 -1.67 -14.61 -24.38
N ASN A 513 -1.66 -15.12 -23.15
CA ASN A 513 -1.50 -14.28 -21.96
C ASN A 513 -0.49 -14.88 -20.97
N SER A 514 0.11 -14.01 -20.18
CA SER A 514 1.12 -14.37 -19.17
C SER A 514 0.56 -14.56 -17.76
N TYR A 515 -0.71 -14.97 -17.62
CA TYR A 515 -1.40 -15.07 -16.34
C TYR A 515 -2.14 -16.41 -16.17
N GLY A 516 -2.52 -16.68 -14.92
CA GLY A 516 -3.22 -17.91 -14.53
C GLY A 516 -2.30 -19.13 -14.58
N ASP A 517 -2.91 -20.31 -14.66
CA ASP A 517 -2.18 -21.57 -14.73
C ASP A 517 -1.59 -21.74 -16.15
N ARG A 518 -0.31 -22.09 -16.25
CA ARG A 518 0.40 -22.36 -17.54
C ARG A 518 0.47 -21.14 -18.47
N PRO A 519 0.97 -19.99 -18.01
CA PRO A 519 1.09 -18.77 -18.81
C PRO A 519 1.99 -18.95 -20.03
N VAL A 520 1.76 -18.12 -21.05
CA VAL A 520 2.68 -17.97 -22.19
C VAL A 520 3.60 -16.78 -21.94
N HIS A 521 4.90 -16.98 -22.08
CA HIS A 521 5.93 -15.95 -21.93
C HIS A 521 6.80 -15.86 -23.19
N ILE A 522 7.37 -14.68 -23.41
CA ILE A 522 8.55 -14.52 -24.26
C ILE A 522 9.75 -15.05 -23.49
N ALA A 523 10.59 -15.84 -24.13
CA ALA A 523 11.80 -16.40 -23.55
C ALA A 523 12.89 -16.53 -24.62
N TYR A 524 14.06 -17.03 -24.24
CA TYR A 524 15.16 -17.22 -25.15
C TYR A 524 16.06 -18.36 -24.73
N HIS A 525 16.88 -18.81 -25.68
CA HIS A 525 18.00 -19.73 -25.47
C HIS A 525 19.29 -19.05 -25.90
N TRP A 526 20.38 -19.28 -25.18
CA TRP A 526 21.72 -19.03 -25.69
C TRP A 526 22.23 -20.28 -26.36
N MET A 527 22.68 -20.15 -27.61
CA MET A 527 23.15 -21.22 -28.47
C MET A 527 24.61 -20.99 -28.86
N ASN A 528 25.29 -22.06 -29.25
CA ASN A 528 26.55 -21.94 -29.98
C ASN A 528 26.34 -21.26 -31.35
N GLN A 529 27.43 -20.88 -32.03
CA GLN A 529 27.36 -20.17 -33.32
C GLN A 529 26.71 -20.99 -34.44
N THR A 530 26.73 -22.32 -34.34
CA THR A 530 26.14 -23.23 -35.35
C THR A 530 24.65 -23.49 -35.12
N ALA A 531 24.08 -22.99 -34.02
CA ALA A 531 22.72 -23.27 -33.55
C ALA A 531 22.44 -24.77 -33.33
N GLU A 532 23.48 -25.56 -33.04
CA GLU A 532 23.40 -27.00 -32.80
C GLU A 532 23.29 -27.32 -31.30
N ASP A 533 23.97 -26.56 -30.44
CA ASP A 533 24.04 -26.80 -29.00
C ASP A 533 23.53 -25.62 -28.18
N TYR A 534 22.79 -25.94 -27.11
CA TYR A 534 22.38 -24.97 -26.10
C TYR A 534 23.54 -24.68 -25.14
N ILE A 535 23.88 -23.41 -24.97
CA ILE A 535 24.71 -22.91 -23.87
C ILE A 535 23.84 -22.66 -22.64
N ILE A 536 22.69 -22.00 -22.84
CA ILE A 536 21.63 -21.86 -21.83
C ILE A 536 20.31 -22.21 -22.50
N PHE A 537 19.70 -23.30 -22.04
CA PHE A 537 18.38 -23.73 -22.51
C PHE A 537 17.24 -22.95 -21.84
N ASP A 538 17.40 -22.41 -20.63
CA ASP A 538 16.26 -21.81 -19.90
C ASP A 538 16.49 -20.32 -19.61
N GLY A 539 16.25 -19.45 -20.60
CA GLY A 539 16.43 -18.00 -20.48
C GLY A 539 15.34 -17.29 -19.68
N GLU A 540 15.57 -16.04 -19.26
CA GLU A 540 14.61 -15.31 -18.43
C GLU A 540 13.26 -15.08 -19.13
N ARG A 541 12.17 -15.10 -18.35
CA ARG A 541 10.80 -14.87 -18.85
C ARG A 541 10.50 -13.39 -18.96
N THR A 542 9.97 -12.99 -20.12
CA THR A 542 9.31 -11.71 -20.32
C THR A 542 7.81 -11.94 -20.49
N LYS A 543 7.00 -11.26 -19.67
CA LYS A 543 5.54 -11.35 -19.76
C LYS A 543 5.02 -10.67 -21.02
N ILE A 544 4.04 -11.29 -21.67
CA ILE A 544 3.26 -10.76 -22.77
C ILE A 544 2.21 -9.80 -22.18
N ILE A 545 2.59 -8.52 -22.11
CA ILE A 545 1.74 -7.44 -21.57
C ILE A 545 1.74 -6.28 -22.58
N PRO A 546 0.58 -5.92 -23.16
CA PRO A 546 -0.71 -6.63 -23.05
C PRO A 546 -0.69 -8.06 -23.59
N SER A 547 -1.66 -8.85 -23.14
CA SER A 547 -1.98 -10.16 -23.72
C SER A 547 -2.25 -10.03 -25.24
N LEU A 548 -1.73 -10.96 -26.06
CA LEU A 548 -2.09 -10.99 -27.49
C LEU A 548 -3.46 -11.63 -27.64
N ASN A 549 -4.42 -10.82 -28.07
CA ASN A 549 -5.75 -11.31 -28.39
C ASN A 549 -5.80 -12.06 -29.73
N LYS A 550 -6.90 -12.77 -29.96
CA LYS A 550 -7.20 -13.48 -31.22
C LYS A 550 -7.20 -12.51 -32.40
N SER A 551 -6.71 -12.97 -33.55
CA SER A 551 -6.71 -12.21 -34.82
C SER A 551 -6.10 -10.81 -34.75
N VAL A 552 -5.12 -10.59 -33.87
CA VAL A 552 -4.35 -9.35 -33.77
C VAL A 552 -3.14 -9.41 -34.67
N GLN A 553 -2.96 -8.40 -35.53
CA GLN A 553 -1.87 -8.39 -36.52
C GLN A 553 -0.49 -8.40 -35.87
N LYS A 554 -0.06 -7.33 -35.18
CA LYS A 554 1.24 -7.27 -34.48
C LYS A 554 1.19 -6.30 -33.30
N ILE A 555 1.73 -6.71 -32.16
CA ILE A 555 1.98 -5.85 -30.98
C ILE A 555 3.48 -5.81 -30.70
N LYS A 556 3.99 -4.65 -30.28
CA LYS A 556 5.39 -4.44 -29.91
C LYS A 556 5.65 -4.80 -28.45
N TYR A 557 6.70 -5.58 -28.21
CA TYR A 557 7.18 -5.96 -26.88
C TYR A 557 8.65 -5.61 -26.72
N LYS A 558 9.10 -5.50 -25.46
CA LYS A 558 10.52 -5.44 -25.11
C LYS A 558 10.82 -6.58 -24.14
N ALA A 559 11.85 -7.36 -24.44
CA ALA A 559 12.30 -8.44 -23.58
C ALA A 559 13.70 -8.13 -23.05
N LYS A 560 13.90 -8.38 -21.76
CA LYS A 560 15.21 -8.24 -21.11
C LYS A 560 15.97 -9.56 -21.29
N VAL A 561 17.24 -9.46 -21.62
CA VAL A 561 18.13 -10.60 -21.84
C VAL A 561 19.37 -10.41 -20.96
N LYS A 562 19.79 -11.49 -20.30
CA LYS A 562 21.05 -11.55 -19.55
C LYS A 562 22.14 -12.19 -20.39
N ALA A 563 23.25 -11.48 -20.56
CA ALA A 563 24.43 -11.96 -21.28
C ALA A 563 25.18 -13.05 -20.52
N LEU A 564 25.92 -13.88 -21.25
CA LEU A 564 26.77 -14.94 -20.70
C LEU A 564 27.98 -14.36 -19.95
N SER A 565 28.61 -15.19 -19.11
CA SER A 565 29.82 -14.82 -18.36
C SER A 565 31.10 -14.93 -19.19
N GLU A 566 31.05 -15.60 -20.34
CA GLU A 566 32.18 -15.85 -21.21
C GLU A 566 32.10 -15.01 -22.49
N LYS A 567 33.26 -14.55 -22.95
CA LYS A 567 33.39 -13.79 -24.19
C LYS A 567 33.29 -14.71 -25.40
N GLY A 568 32.73 -14.20 -26.48
CA GLY A 568 32.62 -14.92 -27.74
C GLY A 568 31.43 -14.46 -28.56
N ASN A 569 31.29 -15.01 -29.77
CA ASN A 569 30.05 -14.82 -30.55
C ASN A 569 29.11 -15.97 -30.25
N TYR A 570 27.86 -15.63 -29.98
CA TYR A 570 26.80 -16.57 -29.66
C TYR A 570 25.57 -16.24 -30.48
N LEU A 571 24.67 -17.21 -30.57
CA LEU A 571 23.35 -17.01 -31.14
C LEU A 571 22.34 -16.98 -30.00
N LEU A 572 21.49 -15.96 -30.01
CA LEU A 572 20.35 -15.83 -29.12
C LEU A 572 19.11 -16.27 -29.88
N ARG A 573 18.57 -17.45 -29.54
CA ARG A 573 17.30 -17.93 -30.08
C ARG A 573 16.16 -17.36 -29.27
N VAL A 574 15.38 -16.46 -29.84
CA VAL A 574 14.23 -15.85 -29.17
C VAL A 574 12.97 -16.63 -29.56
N THR A 575 12.18 -17.04 -28.57
CA THR A 575 10.96 -17.86 -28.77
C THR A 575 9.91 -17.55 -27.70
N LEU A 576 8.84 -18.34 -27.65
CA LEU A 576 7.82 -18.34 -26.62
C LEU A 576 7.83 -19.68 -25.86
N VAL A 577 7.37 -19.65 -24.61
CA VAL A 577 7.15 -20.84 -23.79
C VAL A 577 5.78 -20.77 -23.16
N GLN A 578 5.03 -21.87 -23.21
CA GLN A 578 3.86 -22.09 -22.36
C GLN A 578 4.31 -22.92 -21.15
N GLU A 579 4.30 -22.30 -19.98
CA GLU A 579 4.81 -22.90 -18.75
C GLU A 579 4.14 -24.24 -18.43
N GLY A 580 4.95 -25.26 -18.15
CA GLY A 580 4.48 -26.62 -17.87
C GLY A 580 3.80 -27.32 -19.04
N VAL A 581 3.90 -26.79 -20.27
CA VAL A 581 3.30 -27.38 -21.48
C VAL A 581 4.35 -27.60 -22.57
N ARG A 582 4.90 -26.53 -23.17
CA ARG A 582 5.85 -26.64 -24.29
C ARG A 582 6.63 -25.35 -24.57
N TRP A 583 7.79 -25.51 -25.17
CA TRP A 583 8.51 -24.45 -25.89
C TRP A 583 8.04 -24.37 -27.35
N PHE A 584 7.94 -23.16 -27.90
CA PHE A 584 7.35 -22.93 -29.22
C PHE A 584 8.35 -23.13 -30.35
N ASP A 585 9.65 -23.23 -30.06
CA ASP A 585 10.71 -23.55 -31.01
C ASP A 585 10.87 -25.05 -31.28
N THR A 586 10.08 -25.90 -30.61
CA THR A 586 10.07 -27.35 -30.81
C THR A 586 9.25 -27.80 -32.02
N GLN A 587 9.47 -29.04 -32.48
CA GLN A 587 8.71 -29.64 -33.58
C GLN A 587 7.20 -29.52 -33.34
N SER A 588 6.45 -29.23 -34.42
CA SER A 588 5.02 -28.82 -34.50
C SER A 588 4.74 -27.32 -34.51
N THR A 589 5.55 -26.47 -33.87
CA THR A 589 5.35 -25.01 -33.87
C THR A 589 6.50 -24.27 -34.56
N ASN A 590 7.76 -24.68 -34.30
CA ASN A 590 8.96 -24.13 -34.95
C ASN A 590 9.01 -22.59 -35.01
N LEU A 591 8.55 -21.92 -33.95
CA LEU A 591 8.47 -20.47 -33.84
C LEU A 591 9.66 -19.96 -33.04
N TYR A 592 10.65 -19.43 -33.73
CA TYR A 592 11.75 -18.71 -33.12
C TYR A 592 12.37 -17.72 -34.10
N GLN A 593 13.20 -16.82 -33.58
CA GLN A 593 14.13 -16.07 -34.39
C GLN A 593 15.50 -16.06 -33.72
N ASP A 594 16.50 -16.41 -34.52
CA ASP A 594 17.89 -16.41 -34.12
C ASP A 594 18.53 -15.04 -34.42
N VAL A 595 19.21 -14.48 -33.45
CA VAL A 595 20.00 -13.24 -33.61
C VAL A 595 21.42 -13.43 -33.09
N TYR A 596 22.40 -12.90 -33.82
CA TYR A 596 23.81 -13.00 -33.45
C TYR A 596 24.19 -11.90 -32.46
N ILE A 597 24.95 -12.26 -31.43
CA ILE A 597 25.44 -11.33 -30.40
C ILE A 597 26.89 -11.67 -30.06
N GLU A 598 27.76 -10.68 -30.15
CA GLU A 598 29.12 -10.71 -29.61
C GLU A 598 29.11 -10.31 -28.13
N ILE A 599 29.77 -11.09 -27.29
CA ILE A 599 29.94 -10.83 -25.86
C ILE A 599 31.42 -10.52 -25.60
N GLN A 600 31.71 -9.35 -25.02
CA GLN A 600 33.07 -8.83 -24.82
C GLN A 600 33.45 -8.55 -23.36
#